data_AF-A0A099IC50-F1
#
_entry.id   AF-A0A099IC50-F1
#
_cell.length_a   1.000
_cell.length_b   1.000
_cell.length_c   1.000
_cell.angle_alpha   90.00
_cell.angle_beta   90.00
_cell.angle_gamma   90.00
#
_symmetry.space_group_name_H-M   'P 1'
#
loop_
_entity.id
_entity.type
_entity.pdbx_description
1 polymer ?
#
loop_
_entity_poly.entity_id
_entity_poly.type
_entity_poly.pdbx_seq_one_letter_code
_entity_poly.pdbx_strand_id
1 'polypeptide(L)'
;MDKMFIMLCCGAGMSSGFLANQARKAAKKRKLDTTIEARSHTDVNGYLSSISILMLGPHYGGELPKWKSLCDPYHVPVVVIPQDIYAQLNGDALIQLALDTLGK
;
A
#
# COMPACT_ATOMS: atom_id res chain seq x y z
N MET A 1 -9.99 11.65 13.85
CA MET A 1 -10.14 11.17 12.45
C MET A 1 -8.83 10.51 12.09
N ASP A 2 -8.80 9.17 12.08
CA ASP A 2 -7.58 8.43 11.81
C ASP A 2 -7.27 8.41 10.31
N LYS A 3 -6.45 9.38 9.90
CA LYS A 3 -5.92 9.48 8.55
C LYS A 3 -5.08 8.24 8.23
N MET A 4 -5.48 7.48 7.22
CA MET A 4 -4.78 6.27 6.79
C MET A 4 -3.84 6.60 5.64
N PHE A 5 -2.55 6.34 5.78
CA PHE A 5 -1.58 6.53 4.70
C PHE A 5 -1.11 5.18 4.17
N ILE A 6 -1.58 4.82 2.98
CA ILE A 6 -1.22 3.61 2.24
C ILE A 6 -0.06 3.94 1.30
N MET A 7 1.07 3.23 1.46
CA MET A 7 2.21 3.32 0.56
C MET A 7 2.30 2.07 -0.31
N LEU A 8 2.35 2.26 -1.63
CA LEU A 8 2.49 1.21 -2.62
C LEU A 8 3.94 1.16 -3.10
N CYS A 9 4.62 0.05 -2.81
CA CYS A 9 5.97 -0.21 -3.29
C CYS A 9 5.92 -1.19 -4.46
N CYS A 10 5.99 -0.65 -5.66
CA CYS A 10 6.13 -1.38 -6.91
C CYS A 10 7.14 -0.56 -7.71
N GLY A 11 8.31 -1.13 -8.03
CA GLY A 11 9.45 -0.41 -8.59
C GLY A 11 9.07 0.55 -9.72
N ALA A 12 8.84 1.83 -9.35
CA ALA A 12 8.61 3.00 -10.19
C ALA A 12 7.81 2.80 -11.50
N GLY A 13 6.79 1.91 -11.50
CA GLY A 13 6.04 1.58 -12.71
C GLY A 13 4.78 2.44 -12.90
N MET A 14 4.38 2.64 -14.18
CA MET A 14 3.12 3.30 -14.53
C MET A 14 1.90 2.58 -13.91
N SER A 15 1.94 1.24 -13.85
CA SER A 15 0.88 0.38 -13.33
C SER A 15 0.55 0.62 -11.85
N SER A 16 1.54 0.88 -11.00
CA SER A 16 1.30 1.24 -9.59
C SER A 16 0.63 2.60 -9.43
N GLY A 17 0.93 3.56 -10.31
CA GLY A 17 0.27 4.86 -10.31
C GLY A 17 -1.22 4.74 -10.65
N PHE A 18 -1.57 3.88 -11.61
CA PHE A 18 -2.97 3.62 -11.95
C PHE A 18 -3.74 2.97 -10.81
N LEU A 19 -3.19 1.93 -10.19
CA LEU A 19 -3.81 1.28 -9.05
C LEU A 19 -3.97 2.25 -7.87
N ALA A 20 -2.96 3.07 -7.57
CA ALA A 20 -3.03 4.12 -6.55
C ALA A 20 -4.18 5.11 -6.85
N ASN A 21 -4.32 5.53 -8.11
CA ASN A 21 -5.38 6.44 -8.50
C ASN A 21 -6.77 5.82 -8.37
N GLN A 22 -6.93 4.55 -8.74
CA GLN A 22 -8.18 3.81 -8.55
C GLN A 22 -8.52 3.65 -7.06
N ALA A 23 -7.53 3.33 -6.22
CA ALA A 23 -7.70 3.23 -4.78
C ALA A 23 -8.11 4.57 -4.15
N ARG A 24 -7.54 5.70 -4.60
CA ARG A 24 -7.96 7.05 -4.16
C ARG A 24 -9.42 7.32 -4.47
N LYS A 25 -9.89 6.92 -5.67
CA LYS A 25 -11.30 7.03 -6.03
C LYS A 25 -12.19 6.16 -5.13
N ALA A 26 -11.78 4.92 -4.85
CA ALA A 26 -12.50 4.03 -3.95
C ALA A 26 -12.59 4.58 -2.52
N ALA A 27 -11.47 5.05 -1.96
CA ALA A 27 -11.43 5.69 -0.64
C ALA A 27 -12.35 6.91 -0.57
N LYS A 28 -12.32 7.77 -1.60
CA LYS A 28 -13.21 8.95 -1.69
C LYS A 28 -14.69 8.56 -1.75
N LYS A 29 -15.05 7.51 -2.50
CA LYS A 29 -16.43 6.98 -2.54
C LYS A 29 -16.88 6.49 -1.16
N ARG A 30 -15.98 5.86 -0.42
CA ARG A 30 -16.22 5.36 0.95
C ARG A 30 -16.10 6.44 2.04
N LYS A 31 -15.84 7.70 1.65
CA LYS A 31 -15.62 8.84 2.56
C LYS A 31 -14.53 8.58 3.61
N LEU A 32 -13.52 7.80 3.24
CA LEU A 32 -12.37 7.51 4.08
C LEU A 32 -11.32 8.60 3.94
N ASP A 33 -10.75 9.04 5.06
CA ASP A 33 -9.60 9.96 5.07
C ASP A 33 -8.31 9.18 4.81
N THR A 34 -8.10 8.83 3.54
CA THR A 34 -6.99 7.98 3.12
C THR A 34 -6.08 8.68 2.12
N THR A 35 -4.78 8.69 2.40
CA THR A 35 -3.73 9.10 1.46
C THR A 35 -3.12 7.86 0.86
N ILE A 36 -3.08 7.76 -0.48
CA ILE A 36 -2.43 6.65 -1.17
C ILE A 36 -1.32 7.20 -2.03
N GLU A 37 -0.11 6.69 -1.92
CA GLU A 37 1.01 7.02 -2.80
C GLU A 37 1.70 5.78 -3.34
N ALA A 38 2.30 5.90 -4.53
CA ALA A 38 3.13 4.88 -5.13
C ALA A 38 4.56 5.41 -5.25
N ARG A 39 5.52 4.67 -4.69
CA ARG A 39 6.93 5.05 -4.63
C ARG A 39 7.83 3.87 -4.97
N SER A 40 9.07 4.20 -5.31
CA SER A 40 10.11 3.20 -5.54
C SER A 40 10.62 2.65 -4.20
N HIS A 41 11.20 1.45 -4.22
CA HIS A 41 11.77 0.84 -3.03
C HIS A 41 12.83 1.71 -2.33
N THR A 42 13.57 2.52 -3.07
CA THR A 42 14.58 3.43 -2.52
C THR A 42 13.96 4.60 -1.76
N ASP A 43 12.81 5.09 -2.22
CA ASP A 43 12.14 6.23 -1.59
C ASP A 43 11.34 5.82 -0.35
N VAL A 44 10.77 4.61 -0.35
CA VAL A 44 9.86 4.12 0.71
C VAL A 44 10.49 4.22 2.10
N ASN A 45 11.79 3.97 2.24
CA ASN A 45 12.49 4.02 3.53
C ASN A 45 12.34 5.38 4.24
N GLY A 46 12.26 6.48 3.50
CA GLY A 46 12.07 7.83 4.06
C GLY A 46 10.65 8.11 4.56
N TYR A 47 9.67 7.26 4.20
CA TYR A 47 8.25 7.45 4.54
C TYR A 47 7.75 6.48 5.60
N LEU A 48 8.55 5.50 6.03
CA LEU A 48 8.12 4.44 6.96
C LEU A 48 7.58 4.99 8.28
N SER A 49 8.10 6.10 8.78
CA SER A 49 7.60 6.76 9.99
C SER A 49 6.25 7.47 9.83
N SER A 50 5.81 7.68 8.59
CA SER A 50 4.64 8.52 8.25
C SER A 50 3.50 7.71 7.64
N ILE A 51 3.76 6.48 7.23
CA ILE A 51 2.77 5.61 6.58
C ILE A 51 2.07 4.74 7.62
N SER A 52 0.81 4.40 7.36
CA SER A 52 0.05 3.47 8.20
C SER A 52 0.26 2.02 7.77
N ILE A 53 0.49 1.78 6.47
CA ILE A 53 0.66 0.44 5.91
C ILE A 53 1.55 0.51 4.66
N LEU A 54 2.42 -0.49 4.52
CA LEU A 54 3.21 -0.72 3.32
C LEU A 54 2.65 -1.89 2.52
N MET A 55 2.27 -1.63 1.27
CA MET A 55 1.75 -2.64 0.37
C MET A 55 2.74 -2.86 -0.78
N LEU A 56 3.29 -4.07 -0.83
CA LEU A 56 4.27 -4.49 -1.82
C LEU A 56 3.58 -5.05 -3.05
N GLY A 57 4.06 -4.71 -4.25
CA GLY A 57 3.60 -5.38 -5.46
C GLY A 57 3.89 -6.89 -5.44
N PRO A 58 3.16 -7.71 -6.22
CA PRO A 58 3.32 -9.17 -6.23
C PRO A 58 4.77 -9.62 -6.54
N HIS A 59 5.50 -8.82 -7.31
CA HIS A 59 6.91 -9.05 -7.63
C HIS A 59 7.85 -9.05 -6.40
N TYR A 60 7.46 -8.40 -5.30
CA TYR A 60 8.26 -8.31 -4.07
C TYR A 60 7.86 -9.36 -3.02
N GLY A 61 7.04 -10.35 -3.38
CA GLY A 61 6.59 -11.39 -2.45
C GLY A 61 7.73 -12.12 -1.72
N GLY A 62 8.85 -12.38 -2.42
CA GLY A 62 10.04 -12.99 -1.81
C GLY A 62 10.80 -12.08 -0.83
N GLU A 63 10.67 -10.75 -0.97
CA GLU A 63 11.30 -9.77 -0.09
C GLU A 63 10.41 -9.37 1.10
N LEU A 64 9.18 -9.91 1.20
CA LEU A 64 8.26 -9.61 2.30
C LEU A 64 8.90 -9.73 3.69
N PRO A 65 9.67 -10.79 4.02
CA PRO A 65 10.29 -10.92 5.35
C PRO A 65 11.24 -9.77 5.66
N LYS A 66 12.03 -9.35 4.67
CA LYS A 66 12.99 -8.25 4.78
C LYS A 66 12.28 -6.92 5.04
N TRP A 67 11.20 -6.63 4.30
CA TRP A 67 10.41 -5.43 4.51
C TRP A 67 9.69 -5.43 5.85
N LYS A 68 9.16 -6.57 6.29
CA LYS A 68 8.56 -6.71 7.63
C LYS A 68 9.56 -6.33 8.72
N SER A 69 10.77 -6.91 8.70
CA SER A 69 11.83 -6.55 9.67
C SER A 69 12.19 -5.06 9.64
N LEU A 70 12.17 -4.45 8.46
CA LEU A 70 12.51 -3.03 8.28
C LEU A 70 11.39 -2.10 8.80
N CYS A 71 10.13 -2.51 8.66
CA CYS A 71 8.95 -1.75 9.09
C CYS A 71 8.52 -2.02 10.54
N ASP A 72 8.96 -3.14 11.13
CA ASP A 72 8.71 -3.54 12.52
C ASP A 72 8.98 -2.43 13.55
N PRO A 73 10.15 -1.73 13.55
CA PRO A 73 10.39 -0.64 14.50
C PRO A 73 9.43 0.54 14.35
N TYR A 74 8.78 0.69 13.19
CA TYR A 74 7.79 1.74 12.93
C TYR A 74 6.35 1.27 13.18
N HIS A 75 6.15 0.02 13.60
CA HIS A 75 4.83 -0.60 13.76
C HIS A 75 3.98 -0.54 12.49
N VAL A 76 4.63 -0.56 11.32
CA VAL A 76 3.96 -0.50 10.03
C VAL A 76 3.77 -1.93 9.49
N PRO A 77 2.53 -2.42 9.36
CA PRO A 77 2.28 -3.70 8.74
C PRO A 77 2.68 -3.68 7.26
N VAL A 78 3.26 -4.79 6.81
CA VAL A 78 3.66 -5.01 5.42
C VAL A 78 2.88 -6.17 4.84
N VAL A 79 2.23 -5.94 3.71
CA VAL A 79 1.46 -6.94 2.97
C VAL A 79 1.80 -6.95 1.49
N VAL A 80 1.67 -8.11 0.86
CA VAL A 80 1.84 -8.26 -0.58
C VAL A 80 0.47 -8.14 -1.24
N ILE A 81 0.37 -7.29 -2.25
CA ILE A 81 -0.82 -7.12 -3.07
C ILE A 81 -0.99 -8.39 -3.92
N PRO A 82 -2.14 -9.08 -3.83
CA PRO A 82 -2.45 -10.19 -4.72
C PRO A 82 -2.31 -9.80 -6.19
N GLN A 83 -1.80 -10.72 -7.00
CA GLN A 83 -1.60 -10.50 -8.43
C GLN A 83 -2.90 -10.11 -9.13
N ASP A 84 -4.04 -10.68 -8.73
CA ASP A 84 -5.35 -10.37 -9.32
C ASP A 84 -5.77 -8.92 -9.10
N ILE A 85 -5.60 -8.41 -7.87
CA ILE A 85 -5.89 -7.00 -7.54
C ILE A 85 -4.99 -6.07 -8.35
N TYR A 86 -3.71 -6.42 -8.47
CA TYR A 86 -2.73 -5.63 -9.20
C TYR A 86 -3.01 -5.63 -10.71
N ALA A 87 -3.30 -6.79 -11.30
CA ALA A 87 -3.58 -6.95 -12.73
C ALA A 87 -4.91 -6.28 -13.13
N GLN A 88 -5.93 -6.34 -12.28
CA GLN A 88 -7.23 -5.71 -12.52
C GLN A 88 -7.25 -4.22 -12.14
N LEU A 89 -6.15 -3.68 -11.58
CA LEU A 89 -6.08 -2.31 -11.05
C LEU A 89 -7.24 -2.01 -10.08
N ASN A 90 -7.60 -3.00 -9.26
CA ASN A 90 -8.79 -2.98 -8.42
C ASN A 90 -8.55 -2.17 -7.13
N GLY A 91 -8.84 -0.87 -7.20
CA GLY A 91 -8.67 0.04 -6.07
C GLY A 91 -9.57 -0.27 -4.87
N ASP A 92 -10.78 -0.80 -5.10
CA ASP A 92 -11.69 -1.16 -4.02
C ASP A 92 -11.17 -2.33 -3.19
N ALA A 93 -10.70 -3.39 -3.87
CA ALA A 93 -10.09 -4.53 -3.21
C ALA A 93 -8.78 -4.15 -2.50
N LEU A 94 -8.02 -3.21 -3.05
CA LEU A 94 -6.81 -2.70 -2.39
C LEU A 94 -7.11 -1.97 -1.09
N ILE A 95 -8.11 -1.08 -1.09
CA ILE A 95 -8.55 -0.39 0.13
C ILE A 95 -9.07 -1.39 1.16
N GLN A 96 -9.85 -2.38 0.73
CA GLN A 96 -10.35 -3.42 1.62
C GLN A 96 -9.21 -4.20 2.28
N LEU A 97 -8.22 -4.64 1.49
CA LEU A 97 -7.05 -5.35 2.00
C LEU A 97 -6.27 -4.50 3.03
N ALA A 98 -6.16 -3.19 2.80
CA ALA A 98 -5.52 -2.28 3.75
C ALA A 98 -6.31 -2.14 5.06
N LEU A 99 -7.64 -2.02 4.97
CA LEU A 99 -8.53 -1.97 6.15
C LEU A 99 -8.45 -3.26 6.96
N ASP A 100 -8.57 -4.42 6.30
CA ASP A 100 -8.49 -5.73 6.94
C ASP A 100 -7.15 -5.94 7.65
N THR A 101 -6.06 -5.49 7.04
CA THR A 101 -4.71 -5.57 7.62
C THR A 101 -4.54 -4.66 8.84
N LEU A 102 -5.13 -3.46 8.79
CA LEU A 102 -5.08 -2.48 9.88
C LEU A 102 -6.11 -2.78 10.98
N GLY A 103 -6.98 -3.78 10.79
CA GLY A 103 -8.05 -4.13 11.72
C GLY A 103 -9.13 -3.05 11.83
N LYS A 104 -9.45 -2.37 10.72
CA LYS A 104 -10.43 -1.28 10.65
C LYS A 104 -11.68 -1.65 9.85
#